data_AF-A0A1Z8RHV8-F1
#
_entry.id   AF-A0A1Z8RHV8-F1
#
_cell.length_a   1.000
_cell.length_b   1.000
_cell.length_c   1.000
_cell.angle_alpha   90.00
_cell.angle_beta   90.00
_cell.angle_gamma   90.00
#
_symmetry.space_group_name_H-M   'P 1'
#
loop_
_entity.id
_entity.type
_entity.pdbx_description
1 polymer ?
#
loop_
_entity_poly.entity_id
_entity_poly.type
_entity_poly.pdbx_seq_one_letter_code
_entity_poly.pdbx_strand_id
1 'polypeptide(L)'
;MQTPEFKGTHLFDRLCWAKENLDGVQSDYRVVYEDSVDECAKILVPDPNWMACALQGGILPPVWVYHELAKDEAQPDFKKHTRGYLLHETEPVEAMTEEEAIEYLIMKDCPQHVWKTWDEGNKPKMVICRKEQLPSTREWRNAWKITEELSVTDIAA
;
A
#
# COMPACT_ATOMS: atom_id res chain seq x y z
N MET A 1 12.76 17.04 11.10
CA MET A 1 13.46 17.77 10.02
C MET A 1 12.41 18.41 9.12
N GLN A 2 12.64 19.55 8.49
CA GLN A 2 11.66 20.14 7.57
C GLN A 2 11.86 19.55 6.16
N THR A 3 10.80 19.02 5.55
CA THR A 3 10.84 18.51 4.18
C THR A 3 11.00 19.69 3.20
N PRO A 4 11.93 19.63 2.23
CA PRO A 4 12.01 20.61 1.15
C PRO A 4 10.72 20.64 0.29
N GLU A 5 10.48 21.75 -0.39
CA GLU A 5 9.41 21.83 -1.40
C GLU A 5 9.81 21.00 -2.63
N PHE A 6 9.20 19.82 -2.78
CA PHE A 6 9.57 18.86 -3.82
C PHE A 6 8.73 18.91 -5.09
N LYS A 7 7.77 19.84 -5.20
CA LYS A 7 6.94 19.99 -6.40
C LYS A 7 7.81 20.26 -7.63
N GLY A 8 7.65 19.46 -8.69
CA GLY A 8 8.45 19.54 -9.91
C GLY A 8 9.79 18.79 -9.84
N THR A 9 10.21 18.31 -8.66
CA THR A 9 11.41 17.46 -8.50
C THR A 9 11.09 16.02 -8.89
N HIS A 10 12.03 15.31 -9.50
CA HIS A 10 11.84 13.92 -9.89
C HIS A 10 11.60 13.03 -8.66
N LEU A 11 10.67 12.07 -8.74
CA LEU A 11 10.25 11.25 -7.59
C LEU A 11 11.44 10.52 -6.95
N PHE A 12 12.31 9.92 -7.77
CA PHE A 12 13.52 9.26 -7.27
C PHE A 12 14.43 10.18 -6.46
N ASP A 13 14.58 11.45 -6.84
CA ASP A 13 15.41 12.38 -6.07
C ASP A 13 14.81 12.67 -4.70
N ARG A 14 13.47 12.76 -4.60
CA ARG A 14 12.76 12.90 -3.32
C ARG A 14 12.96 11.67 -2.42
N LEU A 15 12.89 10.48 -3.02
CA LEU A 15 13.09 9.21 -2.30
C LEU A 15 14.55 9.03 -1.87
N CYS A 16 15.52 9.43 -2.70
CA CYS A 16 16.94 9.45 -2.34
C CYS A 16 17.18 10.40 -1.17
N TRP A 17 16.62 11.62 -1.22
CA TRP A 17 16.69 12.55 -0.10
C TRP A 17 16.11 11.94 1.18
N ALA A 18 14.92 11.34 1.10
CA ALA A 18 14.28 10.71 2.25
C ALA A 18 15.16 9.60 2.85
N LYS A 19 15.75 8.75 2.01
CA LYS A 19 16.66 7.68 2.44
C LYS A 19 17.92 8.20 3.15
N GLU A 20 18.42 9.37 2.77
CA GLU A 20 19.61 9.98 3.37
C GLU A 20 19.30 10.75 4.66
N ASN A 21 18.04 11.15 4.87
CA ASN A 21 17.67 12.11 5.91
C ASN A 21 16.66 11.60 6.94
N LEU A 22 15.97 10.48 6.65
CA LEU A 22 14.95 9.89 7.52
C LEU A 22 15.36 8.49 7.96
N ASP A 23 15.07 8.18 9.23
CA ASP A 23 15.17 6.82 9.75
C ASP A 23 13.94 6.01 9.32
N GLY A 24 14.16 4.76 8.90
CA GLY A 24 13.07 3.87 8.50
C GLY A 24 12.13 3.56 9.66
N VAL A 25 10.82 3.60 9.40
CA VAL A 25 9.76 3.35 10.39
C VAL A 25 9.09 2.01 10.08
N GLN A 26 9.31 1.01 10.92
CA GLN A 26 8.66 -0.29 10.76
C GLN A 26 7.27 -0.26 11.39
N SER A 27 6.23 -0.25 10.56
CA SER A 27 4.86 -0.48 11.03
C SER A 27 4.65 -1.94 11.44
N ASP A 28 3.81 -2.17 12.45
CA ASP A 28 3.32 -3.49 12.85
C ASP A 28 2.02 -3.89 12.14
N TYR A 29 1.36 -2.97 11.41
CA TYR A 29 0.21 -3.31 10.59
C TYR A 29 0.60 -4.19 9.39
N ARG A 30 -0.27 -5.14 9.08
CA ARG A 30 -0.16 -6.11 7.98
C ARG A 30 -1.49 -6.15 7.27
N VAL A 31 -1.48 -6.05 5.95
CA VAL A 31 -2.70 -6.24 5.16
C VAL A 31 -2.65 -7.63 4.56
N VAL A 32 -3.55 -8.49 5.02
CA VAL A 32 -3.73 -9.85 4.49
C VAL A 32 -4.84 -9.80 3.47
N TYR A 33 -4.62 -10.33 2.26
CA TYR A 33 -5.63 -10.31 1.22
C TYR A 33 -5.60 -11.54 0.31
N GLU A 34 -6.75 -11.89 -0.25
CA GLU A 34 -6.95 -12.97 -1.21
C GLU A 34 -7.54 -12.41 -2.50
N ASP A 35 -6.77 -12.43 -3.58
CA ASP A 35 -7.19 -11.98 -4.92
C ASP A 35 -7.65 -13.12 -5.84
N SER A 36 -7.38 -14.37 -5.44
CA SER A 36 -7.81 -15.60 -6.10
C SER A 36 -8.19 -16.67 -5.07
N VAL A 37 -9.26 -17.42 -5.35
CA VAL A 37 -9.74 -18.50 -4.47
C VAL A 37 -8.74 -19.67 -4.41
N ASP A 38 -7.99 -19.88 -5.48
CA ASP A 38 -7.05 -21.02 -5.58
C ASP A 38 -5.65 -20.69 -5.04
N GLU A 39 -5.34 -19.41 -4.80
CA GLU A 39 -4.01 -18.96 -4.33
C GLU A 39 -3.98 -18.72 -2.82
N CYS A 40 -2.81 -18.85 -2.19
CA CYS A 40 -2.67 -18.49 -0.77
C CYS A 40 -2.86 -16.99 -0.54
N ALA A 41 -3.25 -16.63 0.67
CA ALA A 41 -3.33 -15.24 1.10
C ALA A 41 -1.99 -14.52 0.90
N LYS A 42 -2.04 -13.32 0.35
CA LYS A 42 -0.92 -12.38 0.21
C LYS A 42 -0.87 -11.50 1.45
N ILE A 43 0.34 -11.05 1.81
CA ILE A 43 0.55 -10.18 2.96
C ILE A 43 1.34 -8.97 2.48
N LEU A 44 0.72 -7.80 2.51
CA LEU A 44 1.38 -6.53 2.31
C LEU A 44 2.05 -6.14 3.63
N VAL A 45 3.37 -5.93 3.57
CA VAL A 45 4.18 -5.40 4.67
C VAL A 45 4.68 -4.03 4.24
N PRO A 46 4.36 -2.96 5.00
CA PRO A 46 4.87 -1.63 4.68
C PRO A 46 6.41 -1.59 4.73
N ASP A 47 7.04 -1.06 3.68
CA ASP A 47 8.48 -0.85 3.66
C ASP A 47 8.86 0.27 4.66
N PRO A 48 9.90 0.08 5.50
CA PRO A 48 10.26 1.08 6.50
C PRO A 48 10.64 2.46 5.94
N ASN A 49 11.31 2.51 4.80
CA ASN A 49 11.70 3.79 4.18
C ASN A 49 10.47 4.47 3.58
N TRP A 50 9.59 3.70 2.96
CA TRP A 50 8.33 4.21 2.45
C TRP A 50 7.45 4.77 3.58
N MET A 51 7.34 4.05 4.69
CA MET A 51 6.60 4.52 5.87
C MET A 51 7.18 5.82 6.42
N ALA A 52 8.51 5.94 6.50
CA ALA A 52 9.14 7.19 6.90
C ALA A 52 8.77 8.35 5.96
N CYS A 53 8.70 8.10 4.65
CA CYS A 53 8.25 9.10 3.67
C CYS A 53 6.79 9.50 3.88
N ALA A 54 5.91 8.55 4.16
CA ALA A 54 4.48 8.79 4.37
C ALA A 54 4.22 9.62 5.64
N LEU A 55 4.88 9.27 6.75
CA LEU A 55 4.73 9.96 8.04
C LEU A 55 5.38 11.36 8.04
N GLN A 56 6.48 11.53 7.31
CA GLN A 56 7.14 12.83 7.19
C GLN A 56 6.35 13.81 6.31
N GLY A 57 5.67 13.30 5.27
CA GLY A 57 4.92 14.12 4.32
C GLY A 57 5.80 14.91 3.34
N GLY A 58 5.18 15.40 2.27
CA GLY A 58 5.83 16.23 1.26
C GLY A 58 6.69 15.46 0.25
N ILE A 59 6.72 14.13 0.30
CA ILE A 59 7.63 13.29 -0.52
C ILE A 59 6.85 12.48 -1.56
N LEU A 60 5.82 11.75 -1.11
CA LEU A 60 5.09 10.79 -1.92
C LEU A 60 4.06 11.51 -2.82
N PRO A 61 3.81 11.03 -4.05
CA PRO A 61 2.72 11.54 -4.87
C PRO A 61 1.37 11.05 -4.35
N PRO A 62 0.23 11.65 -4.72
CA PRO A 62 -1.09 11.13 -4.38
C PRO A 62 -1.37 9.76 -5.02
N VAL A 63 -2.16 8.92 -4.35
CA VAL A 63 -2.43 7.54 -4.80
C VAL A 63 -3.09 7.48 -6.18
N TRP A 64 -3.95 8.45 -6.51
CA TRP A 64 -4.63 8.51 -7.80
C TRP A 64 -3.66 8.62 -8.98
N VAL A 65 -2.44 9.16 -8.77
CA VAL A 65 -1.40 9.19 -9.80
C VAL A 65 -1.04 7.77 -10.23
N TYR A 66 -0.88 6.84 -9.29
CA TYR A 66 -0.61 5.43 -9.62
C TYR A 66 -1.78 4.77 -10.33
N HIS A 67 -3.02 5.14 -10.03
CA HIS A 67 -4.18 4.64 -10.77
C HIS A 67 -4.20 5.13 -12.22
N GLU A 68 -3.80 6.36 -12.49
CA GLU A 68 -3.68 6.87 -13.87
C GLU A 68 -2.56 6.17 -14.65
N LEU A 69 -1.47 5.79 -13.97
CA LEU A 69 -0.40 4.99 -14.57
C LEU A 69 -0.86 3.56 -14.86
N ALA A 70 -1.60 2.94 -13.93
CA ALA A 70 -2.16 1.60 -14.13
C ALA A 70 -3.17 1.56 -15.29
N LYS A 71 -3.91 2.65 -15.53
CA LYS A 71 -4.78 2.79 -16.72
C LYS A 71 -4.00 2.82 -18.03
N ASP A 72 -2.80 3.42 -18.04
CA ASP A 72 -1.92 3.37 -19.20
C ASP A 72 -1.41 1.94 -19.41
N GLU A 73 -0.96 1.27 -18.36
CA GLU A 73 -0.45 -0.11 -18.41
C GLU A 73 -1.48 -1.14 -18.87
N ALA A 74 -2.76 -0.91 -18.54
CA ALA A 74 -3.85 -1.81 -18.94
C ALA A 74 -4.17 -1.77 -20.45
N GLN A 75 -3.59 -0.84 -21.21
CA GLN A 75 -3.83 -0.76 -22.66
C GLN A 75 -3.07 -1.87 -23.41
N PRO A 76 -3.69 -2.56 -24.38
CA PRO A 76 -3.06 -3.69 -25.09
C PRO A 76 -1.76 -3.34 -25.83
N ASP A 77 -1.54 -2.07 -26.17
CA ASP A 77 -0.39 -1.54 -26.90
C ASP A 77 0.56 -0.71 -26.01
N PHE A 78 0.47 -0.86 -24.68
CA PHE A 78 1.32 -0.15 -23.74
C PHE A 78 2.82 -0.38 -24.01
N LYS A 79 3.55 0.73 -24.23
CA LYS A 79 5.02 0.74 -24.36
C LYS A 79 5.72 1.58 -23.31
N LYS A 80 5.05 2.63 -22.83
CA LYS A 80 5.54 3.56 -21.81
C LYS A 80 4.36 4.35 -21.23
N HIS A 81 4.51 4.82 -20.00
CA HIS A 81 3.55 5.73 -19.41
C HIS A 81 3.51 7.05 -20.16
N THR A 82 2.32 7.45 -20.58
CA THR A 82 2.09 8.78 -21.15
C THR A 82 1.95 9.82 -20.04
N ARG A 83 1.46 9.38 -18.87
CA ARG A 83 1.21 10.22 -17.69
C ARG A 83 2.30 10.15 -16.62
N GLY A 84 3.51 9.68 -16.96
CA GLY A 84 4.62 9.56 -16.01
C GLY A 84 4.99 10.88 -15.32
N TYR A 85 4.80 12.01 -16.00
CA TYR A 85 5.04 13.36 -15.46
C TYR A 85 4.22 13.65 -14.20
N LEU A 86 3.06 13.00 -14.02
CA LEU A 86 2.22 13.16 -12.83
C LEU A 86 2.93 12.76 -11.54
N LEU A 87 3.89 11.84 -11.59
CA LEU A 87 4.69 11.47 -10.42
C LEU A 87 5.58 12.61 -9.92
N HIS A 88 5.87 13.60 -10.77
CA HIS A 88 6.84 14.67 -10.51
C HIS A 88 6.15 16.04 -10.39
N GLU A 89 5.12 16.30 -11.17
CA GLU A 89 4.47 17.61 -11.20
C GLU A 89 3.33 17.75 -10.19
N THR A 90 2.74 16.64 -9.77
CA THR A 90 1.66 16.64 -8.78
C THR A 90 2.19 17.03 -7.41
N GLU A 91 1.41 17.82 -6.68
CA GLU A 91 1.70 18.18 -5.29
C GLU A 91 1.87 16.90 -4.46
N PRO A 92 3.01 16.73 -3.76
CA PRO A 92 3.16 15.62 -2.84
C PRO A 92 2.08 15.65 -1.75
N VAL A 93 1.70 14.48 -1.27
CA VAL A 93 0.76 14.40 -0.14
C VAL A 93 1.40 14.92 1.14
N GLU A 94 0.59 15.52 2.00
CA GLU A 94 1.01 15.96 3.33
C GLU A 94 1.37 14.76 4.23
N ALA A 95 1.84 15.05 5.45
CA ALA A 95 2.15 14.02 6.43
C ALA A 95 0.89 13.22 6.77
N MET A 96 0.98 11.90 6.65
CA MET A 96 -0.11 10.98 6.96
C MET A 96 0.08 10.38 8.36
N THR A 97 -1.02 9.97 8.99
CA THR A 97 -0.95 9.04 10.12
C THR A 97 -0.51 7.65 9.66
N GLU A 98 -0.19 6.77 10.61
CA GLU A 98 0.16 5.38 10.26
C GLU A 98 -1.02 4.69 9.56
N GLU A 99 -2.24 4.87 10.05
CA GLU A 99 -3.46 4.32 9.46
C GLU A 99 -3.72 4.85 8.03
N GLU A 100 -3.61 6.16 7.82
CA GLU A 100 -3.77 6.78 6.50
C GLU A 100 -2.71 6.26 5.50
N ALA A 101 -1.48 6.02 5.98
CA ALA A 101 -0.42 5.42 5.18
C ALA A 101 -0.73 3.97 4.79
N ILE A 102 -1.36 3.18 5.68
CA ILE A 102 -1.83 1.83 5.34
C ILE A 102 -2.97 1.88 4.33
N GLU A 103 -3.95 2.76 4.50
CA GLU A 103 -5.03 2.96 3.51
C GLU A 103 -4.48 3.34 2.14
N TYR A 104 -3.48 4.23 2.12
CA TYR A 104 -2.77 4.58 0.90
C TYR A 104 -2.14 3.35 0.25
N LEU A 105 -1.43 2.50 1.00
CA LEU A 105 -0.81 1.28 0.47
C LEU A 105 -1.83 0.28 -0.04
N ILE A 106 -2.97 0.13 0.64
CA ILE A 106 -4.07 -0.72 0.19
C ILE A 106 -4.54 -0.25 -1.17
N MET A 107 -4.83 1.04 -1.32
CA MET A 107 -5.28 1.57 -2.60
C MET A 107 -4.20 1.41 -3.68
N LYS A 108 -2.93 1.66 -3.35
CA LYS A 108 -1.81 1.62 -4.32
C LYS A 108 -1.46 0.20 -4.79
N ASP A 109 -1.29 -0.75 -3.86
CA ASP A 109 -0.64 -2.04 -4.11
C ASP A 109 -1.60 -3.24 -4.04
N CYS A 110 -2.78 -3.11 -3.40
CA CYS A 110 -3.79 -4.17 -3.38
C CYS A 110 -4.68 -4.09 -4.65
N PRO A 111 -5.00 -5.22 -5.31
CA PRO A 111 -5.87 -5.21 -6.48
C PRO A 111 -7.24 -4.57 -6.19
N GLN A 112 -7.73 -3.74 -7.11
CA GLN A 112 -8.98 -2.97 -6.90
C GLN A 112 -10.20 -3.84 -6.61
N HIS A 113 -10.30 -5.02 -7.22
CA HIS A 113 -11.42 -5.93 -6.98
C HIS A 113 -11.41 -6.54 -5.58
N VAL A 114 -10.27 -6.50 -4.87
CA VAL A 114 -10.15 -7.02 -3.52
C VAL A 114 -10.60 -5.98 -2.51
N TRP A 115 -10.00 -4.79 -2.51
CA TRP A 115 -10.30 -3.79 -1.49
C TRP A 115 -11.63 -3.05 -1.71
N LYS A 116 -12.16 -2.97 -2.94
CA LYS A 116 -13.50 -2.37 -3.18
C LYS A 116 -14.65 -3.25 -2.71
N THR A 117 -14.47 -4.57 -2.75
CA THR A 117 -15.51 -5.57 -2.42
C THR A 117 -15.03 -6.49 -1.30
N TRP A 118 -14.27 -5.91 -0.36
CA TRP A 118 -13.54 -6.69 0.62
C TRP A 118 -14.48 -7.45 1.56
N ASP A 119 -15.69 -6.94 1.78
CA ASP A 119 -16.72 -7.44 2.70
C ASP A 119 -17.99 -7.97 2.00
N GLU A 120 -18.08 -7.93 0.67
CA GLU A 120 -19.29 -8.33 -0.06
C GLU A 120 -19.47 -9.86 -0.22
N GLY A 121 -18.46 -10.65 0.17
CA GLY A 121 -18.47 -12.11 0.04
C GLY A 121 -19.01 -12.85 1.27
N ASN A 122 -19.04 -14.19 1.19
CA ASN A 122 -19.34 -15.04 2.35
C ASN A 122 -18.27 -14.96 3.45
N LYS A 123 -17.09 -14.45 3.12
CA LYS A 123 -15.98 -14.14 4.03
C LYS A 123 -15.26 -12.88 3.53
N PRO A 124 -14.55 -12.14 4.41
CA PRO A 124 -13.76 -11.00 3.97
C PRO A 124 -12.59 -11.43 3.08
N LYS A 125 -12.35 -10.69 1.99
CA LYS A 125 -11.21 -10.90 1.07
C LYS A 125 -9.95 -10.18 1.53
N MET A 126 -10.07 -9.26 2.48
CA MET A 126 -8.97 -8.46 3.00
C MET A 126 -9.18 -8.19 4.48
N VAL A 127 -8.10 -8.25 5.27
CA VAL A 127 -8.09 -7.96 6.70
C VAL A 127 -6.82 -7.17 7.02
N ILE A 128 -6.95 -6.12 7.82
CA ILE A 128 -5.81 -5.42 8.43
C ILE A 128 -5.60 -6.01 9.82
N CYS A 129 -4.40 -6.48 10.11
CA CYS A 129 -4.05 -7.04 11.42
C CYS A 129 -2.67 -6.55 11.87
N ARG A 130 -2.33 -6.82 13.12
CA ARG A 130 -0.97 -6.62 13.63
C ARG A 130 -0.09 -7.84 13.32
N LYS A 131 1.22 -7.63 13.31
CA LYS A 131 2.24 -8.66 13.09
C LYS A 131 2.07 -9.86 14.02
N GLU A 132 1.70 -9.63 15.28
CA GLU A 132 1.56 -10.67 16.31
C GLU A 132 0.35 -11.57 16.07
N GLN A 133 -0.64 -11.10 15.28
CA GLN A 133 -1.82 -11.88 14.91
C GLN A 133 -1.55 -12.83 13.74
N LEU A 134 -0.38 -12.73 13.09
CA LEU A 134 0.07 -13.68 12.08
C LEU A 134 0.81 -14.85 12.73
N PRO A 135 0.80 -16.05 12.09
CA PRO A 135 1.61 -17.16 12.57
C PRO A 135 3.09 -16.75 12.68
N SER A 136 3.70 -17.10 13.82
CA SER A 136 5.09 -16.72 14.14
C SER A 136 6.12 -17.43 13.28
N THR A 137 5.82 -18.64 12.80
CA THR A 137 6.63 -19.40 11.85
C THR A 137 6.02 -19.30 10.46
N ARG A 138 6.85 -19.40 9.42
CA ARG A 138 6.39 -19.45 8.02
C ARG A 138 6.00 -20.85 7.57
N GLU A 139 5.71 -21.75 8.51
CA GLU A 139 5.29 -23.11 8.19
C GLU A 139 3.99 -23.08 7.40
N TRP A 140 3.98 -23.82 6.28
CA TRP A 140 2.85 -23.88 5.35
C TRP A 140 2.42 -22.51 4.81
N ARG A 141 3.33 -21.53 4.71
CA ARG A 141 3.00 -20.17 4.24
C ARG A 141 2.20 -20.15 2.94
N ASN A 142 2.51 -21.05 2.01
CA ASN A 142 1.83 -21.17 0.72
C ASN A 142 0.44 -21.84 0.80
N ALA A 143 -0.04 -22.18 1.99
CA ALA A 143 -1.38 -22.69 2.26
C ALA A 143 -2.20 -21.75 3.17
N TRP A 144 -1.63 -20.62 3.59
CA TRP A 144 -2.34 -19.68 4.46
C TRP A 144 -3.54 -19.08 3.73
N LYS A 145 -4.64 -18.97 4.48
CA LYS A 145 -5.92 -18.42 4.04
C LYS A 145 -6.52 -17.57 5.15
N ILE A 146 -7.31 -16.58 4.77
CA ILE A 146 -8.20 -15.86 5.69
C ILE A 146 -9.28 -16.84 6.12
N THR A 147 -9.41 -17.02 7.44
CA THR A 147 -10.39 -17.94 8.03
C THR A 147 -11.81 -17.53 7.68
N GLU A 148 -12.67 -18.51 7.43
CA GLU A 148 -14.09 -18.30 7.11
C GLU A 148 -14.89 -17.88 8.34
N GLU A 149 -14.37 -18.14 9.54
CA GLU A 149 -14.99 -17.79 10.81
C GLU A 149 -14.88 -16.30 11.13
N LEU A 150 -14.03 -15.56 10.41
CA LEU A 150 -13.82 -14.13 10.65
C LEU A 150 -15.00 -13.35 10.08
N SER A 151 -15.92 -12.92 10.95
CA SER A 151 -17.04 -12.08 10.54
C SER A 151 -16.66 -10.60 10.62
N VAL A 152 -17.24 -9.75 9.78
CA VAL A 152 -17.03 -8.29 9.81
C VAL A 152 -17.39 -7.71 11.18
N THR A 153 -18.33 -8.33 11.90
CA THR A 153 -18.71 -7.97 13.26
C THR A 153 -17.61 -8.21 14.30
N ASP A 154 -16.70 -9.16 14.08
CA ASP A 154 -15.58 -9.44 14.98
C ASP A 154 -14.41 -8.46 14.80
N ILE A 155 -14.40 -7.69 13.70
CA ILE A 155 -13.35 -6.70 13.38
C ILE A 155 -13.64 -5.35 14.06
N ALA A 156 -14.88 -5.10 14.47
CA ALA A 156 -15.33 -3.83 15.06
C ALA A 156 -15.45 -3.85 16.60
N ALA A 157 -15.12 -4.96 17.25
CA ALA A 157 -15.18 -5.15 18.71
C ALA A 157 -13.77 -5.17 19.33
#